data_AF-A0A158QRR6-F1
#
_entry.id   AF-A0A158QRR6-F1
#
_cell.length_a   1.000
_cell.length_b   1.000
_cell.length_c   1.000
_cell.angle_alpha   90.00
_cell.angle_beta   90.00
_cell.angle_gamma   90.00
#
_symmetry.space_group_name_H-M   'P 1'
#
loop_
_entity.id
_entity.type
_entity.pdbx_description
1 polymer ?
#
loop_
_entity_poly.entity_id
_entity_poly.type
_entity_poly.pdbx_seq_one_letter_code
_entity_poly.pdbx_strand_id
1 'polypeptide(L)'
;MYKCHGTVDAFYPNLGIGLMYLLMGVFCQIMYIPCIIVMARPPLFQMPCFKIMVYMGVVDVICLVICADLAGIWQITGQTYCHSPLVSYILGNISMGLWAATCFCCVFLAFNRTWELMIPSKAYIFEGRFMYFWILLPTCYFMFFTFFERPLLYDPRLHTFLFDPRTNISQQLDPHIYANLPHTINNSIVIVCLLAFYPIICASLAYQIKRNQASRISTMTKQIILQSMVICGCHFVGCFLYVYTQYFPVPSIFTIISNLAWIGNHGLPGIVYLSLNKTIRCRVLALFGIQRTEVSKIVIKPHTHSFGHP
;
A
#
# COMPACT_ATOMS: atom_id res chain seq x y z
N MET A 1 -6.51 -29.83 -0.96
CA MET A 1 -6.27 -28.90 -2.09
C MET A 1 -4.77 -28.71 -2.29
N TYR A 2 -4.02 -28.16 -1.33
CA TYR A 2 -2.57 -27.91 -1.43
C TYR A 2 -1.68 -29.15 -1.12
N LYS A 3 -2.02 -30.34 -1.63
CA LYS A 3 -1.23 -31.55 -1.37
C LYS A 3 -0.02 -31.63 -2.33
N CYS A 4 1.15 -31.95 -1.78
CA CYS A 4 2.39 -32.09 -2.56
C CYS A 4 2.67 -33.52 -3.05
N HIS A 5 1.76 -34.47 -2.79
CA HIS A 5 2.00 -35.87 -3.13
C HIS A 5 2.23 -36.06 -4.64
N GLY A 6 3.29 -36.79 -4.97
CA GLY A 6 3.69 -37.05 -6.35
C GLY A 6 4.31 -35.84 -7.08
N THR A 7 4.44 -34.66 -6.45
CA THR A 7 5.08 -33.48 -7.08
C THR A 7 6.61 -33.65 -7.06
N VAL A 8 7.26 -33.40 -8.20
CA VAL A 8 8.72 -33.50 -8.32
C VAL A 8 9.39 -32.47 -7.42
N ASP A 9 10.31 -32.95 -6.58
CA ASP A 9 11.12 -32.12 -5.69
C ASP A 9 12.31 -31.53 -6.48
N ALA A 10 12.00 -30.50 -7.28
CA ALA A 10 12.95 -29.82 -8.14
C ALA A 10 13.07 -28.33 -7.80
N PHE A 11 14.30 -27.82 -7.88
CA PHE A 11 14.62 -26.41 -7.68
C PHE A 11 14.69 -25.66 -9.02
N TYR A 12 14.19 -24.43 -9.04
CA TYR A 12 14.18 -23.55 -10.21
C TYR A 12 14.88 -22.21 -9.91
N PRO A 13 16.20 -22.23 -9.60
CA PRO A 13 16.90 -21.03 -9.18
C PRO A 13 17.05 -20.03 -10.34
N ASN A 14 16.85 -18.75 -10.07
CA ASN A 14 17.17 -17.66 -10.99
C ASN A 14 17.80 -16.51 -10.21
N LEU A 15 19.13 -16.42 -10.28
CA LEU A 15 19.89 -15.43 -9.53
C LEU A 15 19.54 -13.99 -9.93
N GLY A 16 19.36 -13.73 -11.22
CA GLY A 16 19.08 -12.38 -11.74
C GLY A 16 17.76 -11.83 -11.21
N ILE A 17 16.68 -12.61 -11.35
CA ILE A 17 15.35 -12.20 -10.87
C ILE A 17 15.32 -12.13 -9.34
N GLY A 18 15.93 -13.10 -8.67
CA GLY A 18 15.97 -13.14 -7.21
C GLY A 18 16.71 -11.96 -6.59
N LEU A 19 17.88 -11.60 -7.14
CA LEU A 19 18.60 -10.39 -6.72
C LEU A 19 17.83 -9.12 -7.05
N MET A 20 17.17 -9.05 -8.20
CA MET A 20 16.34 -7.90 -8.57
C MET A 20 15.23 -7.66 -7.55
N TYR A 21 14.48 -8.69 -7.14
CA TYR A 21 13.43 -8.56 -6.13
C TYR A 21 13.99 -8.18 -4.76
N LEU A 22 15.03 -8.87 -4.31
CA LEU A 22 15.63 -8.63 -2.99
C LEU A 22 16.24 -7.23 -2.87
N LEU A 23 17.04 -6.80 -3.86
CA LEU A 23 17.66 -5.47 -3.83
C LEU A 23 16.63 -4.36 -3.90
N MET A 24 15.57 -4.54 -4.71
CA MET A 24 14.48 -3.57 -4.79
C MET A 24 13.68 -3.50 -3.48
N GLY A 25 13.38 -4.64 -2.86
CA GLY A 25 12.73 -4.72 -1.55
C GLY A 25 13.51 -3.99 -0.46
N VAL A 26 14.79 -4.30 -0.32
CA VAL A 26 15.69 -3.66 0.64
C VAL A 26 15.79 -2.15 0.38
N PHE A 27 15.97 -1.74 -0.88
CA PHE A 27 16.02 -0.32 -1.23
C PHE A 27 14.74 0.42 -0.86
N CYS A 28 13.57 -0.14 -1.19
CA CYS A 28 12.28 0.44 -0.85
C CYS A 28 12.09 0.56 0.67
N GLN A 29 12.48 -0.45 1.44
CA GLN A 29 12.39 -0.42 2.90
C GLN A 29 13.31 0.66 3.51
N ILE A 30 14.55 0.79 3.03
CA ILE A 30 15.49 1.83 3.48
C ILE A 30 14.91 3.23 3.25
N MET A 31 14.19 3.45 2.15
CA MET A 31 13.54 4.74 1.86
C MET A 31 12.27 4.95 2.68
N TYR A 32 11.47 3.90 2.89
CA TYR A 32 10.15 4.01 3.50
C TYR A 32 10.20 4.07 5.04
N ILE A 33 11.01 3.24 5.68
CA ILE A 33 11.08 3.17 7.17
C ILE A 33 11.37 4.53 7.81
N PRO A 34 12.36 5.33 7.35
CA PRO A 34 12.60 6.67 7.90
C PRO A 34 11.40 7.61 7.75
N CYS A 35 10.65 7.51 6.65
CA CYS A 35 9.43 8.29 6.43
C CYS A 35 8.37 7.93 7.49
N ILE A 36 8.16 6.64 7.75
CA ILE A 36 7.21 6.16 8.76
C ILE A 36 7.61 6.69 10.15
N ILE A 37 8.89 6.59 10.52
CA ILE A 37 9.41 7.10 11.80
C ILE A 37 9.12 8.59 11.96
N VAL A 38 9.37 9.38 10.92
CA VAL A 38 9.12 10.83 10.94
C VAL A 38 7.63 11.16 11.02
N MET A 39 6.79 10.44 10.27
CA MET A 39 5.33 10.64 10.30
C MET A 39 4.72 10.23 11.64
N ALA A 40 5.31 9.27 12.33
CA ALA A 40 4.90 8.81 13.67
C ALA A 40 5.28 9.78 14.80
N ARG A 41 6.05 10.85 14.52
CA ARG A 41 6.45 11.85 15.52
C ARG A 41 5.58 13.12 15.47
N PRO A 42 5.34 13.79 16.62
CA PRO A 42 4.70 15.10 16.64
C PRO A 42 5.47 16.16 15.83
N PRO A 43 4.77 17.16 15.24
CA PRO A 43 3.32 17.34 15.21
C PRO A 43 2.62 16.57 14.08
N LEU A 44 3.36 15.81 13.24
CA LEU A 44 2.77 15.15 12.07
C LEU A 44 1.72 14.11 12.48
N PHE A 45 2.06 13.25 13.44
CA PHE A 45 1.16 12.20 13.91
C PHE A 45 -0.14 12.71 14.55
N GLN A 46 -0.22 14.00 14.90
CA GLN A 46 -1.44 14.59 15.45
C GLN A 46 -2.51 14.76 14.37
N MET A 47 -2.11 14.88 13.10
CA MET A 47 -3.03 15.02 11.97
C MET A 47 -3.63 13.64 11.59
N PRO A 48 -4.95 13.55 11.38
CA PRO A 48 -5.62 12.30 11.01
C PRO A 48 -5.01 11.57 9.83
N CYS A 49 -4.67 12.30 8.76
CA CYS A 49 -4.16 11.72 7.54
C CYS A 49 -2.82 11.00 7.73
N PHE A 50 -1.93 11.53 8.57
CA PHE A 50 -0.64 10.92 8.87
C PHE A 50 -0.80 9.65 9.71
N LYS A 51 -1.83 9.55 10.55
CA LYS A 51 -2.14 8.28 11.25
C LYS A 51 -2.53 7.17 10.28
N ILE A 52 -3.34 7.49 9.25
CA ILE A 52 -3.68 6.53 8.16
C ILE A 52 -2.41 6.13 7.42
N MET A 53 -1.58 7.10 7.04
CA MET A 53 -0.35 6.85 6.28
C MET A 53 0.70 6.06 7.08
N VAL A 54 0.79 6.26 8.39
CA VAL A 54 1.67 5.46 9.27
C VAL A 54 1.16 4.02 9.35
N TYR A 55 -0.14 3.82 9.54
CA TYR A 55 -0.74 2.47 9.53
C TYR A 55 -0.47 1.77 8.21
N MET A 56 -0.81 2.42 7.09
CA MET A 56 -0.58 1.89 5.74
C MET A 56 0.91 1.59 5.51
N GLY A 57 1.82 2.47 5.93
CA GLY A 57 3.25 2.25 5.77
C GLY A 57 3.80 1.08 6.56
N VAL A 58 3.27 0.79 7.76
CA VAL A 58 3.63 -0.43 8.48
C VAL A 58 3.17 -1.67 7.71
N VAL A 59 1.94 -1.67 7.21
CA VAL A 59 1.39 -2.78 6.39
C VAL A 59 2.23 -2.97 5.11
N ASP A 60 2.58 -1.88 4.43
CA ASP A 60 3.40 -1.89 3.22
C ASP A 60 4.78 -2.51 3.46
N VAL A 61 5.48 -2.10 4.53
CA VAL A 61 6.82 -2.63 4.86
C VAL A 61 6.76 -4.12 5.18
N ILE A 62 5.75 -4.57 5.92
CA ILE A 62 5.56 -6.01 6.18
C ILE A 62 5.28 -6.75 4.86
N CYS A 63 4.50 -6.16 3.96
CA CYS A 63 4.20 -6.76 2.67
C CYS A 63 5.46 -6.85 1.78
N LEU A 64 6.33 -5.85 1.80
CA LEU A 64 7.62 -5.86 1.07
C LEU A 64 8.53 -7.01 1.51
N VAL A 65 8.57 -7.32 2.81
CA VAL A 65 9.33 -8.48 3.30
C VAL A 65 8.85 -9.76 2.63
N ILE A 66 7.55 -9.89 2.34
CA ILE A 66 6.99 -11.08 1.69
C ILE A 66 7.14 -11.01 0.16
N CYS A 67 6.60 -9.96 -0.48
CA CYS A 67 6.50 -9.89 -1.93
C CYS A 67 7.81 -9.53 -2.64
N ALA A 68 8.81 -9.01 -1.93
CA ALA A 68 10.13 -8.68 -2.44
C ALA A 68 11.24 -9.55 -1.83
N ASP A 69 11.45 -9.49 -0.52
CA ASP A 69 12.64 -10.11 0.09
C ASP A 69 12.54 -11.64 0.11
N LEU A 70 11.45 -12.18 0.66
CA LEU A 70 11.20 -13.62 0.69
C LEU A 70 11.00 -14.19 -0.71
N ALA A 71 10.28 -13.48 -1.58
CA ALA A 71 10.17 -13.82 -2.99
C ALA A 71 11.54 -13.90 -3.67
N GLY A 72 12.43 -12.93 -3.41
CA GLY A 72 13.80 -12.93 -3.90
C GLY A 72 14.61 -14.12 -3.39
N ILE A 73 14.52 -14.44 -2.09
CA ILE A 73 15.19 -15.59 -1.48
C ILE A 73 14.68 -16.91 -2.08
N TRP A 74 13.36 -17.08 -2.20
CA TRP A 74 12.75 -18.26 -2.84
C TRP A 74 13.15 -18.37 -4.31
N GLN A 75 13.34 -17.26 -5.01
CA GLN A 75 13.80 -17.27 -6.39
C GLN A 75 15.30 -17.62 -6.53
N ILE A 76 16.15 -17.14 -5.62
CA ILE A 76 17.58 -17.47 -5.59
C ILE A 76 17.77 -18.96 -5.30
N THR A 77 17.03 -19.48 -4.31
CA THR A 77 17.07 -20.89 -3.93
C THR A 77 16.31 -21.79 -4.90
N GLY A 78 15.34 -21.25 -5.64
CA GLY A 78 14.49 -22.00 -6.56
C GLY A 78 13.41 -22.83 -5.88
N GLN A 79 13.07 -22.52 -4.63
CA GLN A 79 12.13 -23.31 -3.82
C GLN A 79 10.68 -23.10 -4.27
N THR A 80 10.02 -24.21 -4.61
CA THR A 80 8.56 -24.26 -4.79
C THR A 80 7.84 -24.42 -3.45
N TYR A 81 6.52 -24.19 -3.45
CA TYR A 81 5.63 -24.41 -2.29
C TYR A 81 5.92 -25.72 -1.53
N CYS A 82 6.20 -26.81 -2.23
CA CYS A 82 6.33 -28.13 -1.63
C CYS A 82 7.61 -28.34 -0.79
N HIS A 83 8.61 -27.47 -0.92
CA HIS A 83 9.82 -27.53 -0.09
C HIS A 83 9.57 -27.00 1.33
N SER A 84 8.65 -26.04 1.49
CA SER A 84 8.32 -25.43 2.79
C SER A 84 6.83 -25.09 2.92
N PRO A 85 5.92 -26.09 2.80
CA PRO A 85 4.50 -25.85 2.58
C PRO A 85 3.81 -25.09 3.72
N LEU A 86 4.21 -25.34 4.98
CA LEU A 86 3.65 -24.63 6.13
C LEU A 86 4.02 -23.14 6.10
N VAL A 87 5.30 -22.84 5.85
CA VAL A 87 5.81 -21.47 5.82
C VAL A 87 5.21 -20.69 4.66
N SER A 88 5.22 -21.26 3.45
CA SER A 88 4.61 -20.64 2.27
C SER A 88 3.10 -20.44 2.44
N TYR A 89 2.38 -21.37 3.09
CA TYR A 89 0.95 -21.24 3.33
C TYR A 89 0.63 -20.10 4.31
N ILE A 90 1.33 -20.03 5.45
CA ILE A 90 1.13 -18.98 6.46
C ILE A 90 1.46 -17.60 5.87
N LEU A 91 2.62 -17.46 5.23
CA LEU A 91 3.04 -16.20 4.63
C LEU A 91 2.13 -15.80 3.47
N GLY A 92 1.63 -16.75 2.68
CA GLY A 92 0.70 -16.48 1.60
C GLY A 92 -0.65 -15.94 2.09
N ASN A 93 -1.15 -16.44 3.21
CA ASN A 93 -2.37 -15.92 3.86
C ASN A 93 -2.16 -14.53 4.48
N ILE A 94 -1.02 -14.33 5.15
CA ILE A 94 -0.66 -13.01 5.68
C ILE A 94 -0.56 -12.00 4.52
N SER A 95 0.11 -12.36 3.43
CA SER A 95 0.26 -11.53 2.25
C SER A 95 -1.08 -11.11 1.64
N MET A 96 -2.04 -12.04 1.58
CA MET A 96 -3.41 -11.75 1.14
C MET A 96 -4.12 -10.73 2.03
N GLY A 97 -3.99 -10.88 3.35
CA GLY A 97 -4.51 -9.90 4.30
C GLY A 97 -3.87 -8.53 4.14
N LEU A 98 -2.55 -8.47 3.99
CA LEU A 98 -1.80 -7.22 3.83
C LEU A 98 -2.26 -6.49 2.56
N TRP A 99 -2.35 -7.19 1.43
CA TRP A 99 -2.85 -6.63 0.17
C TRP A 99 -4.27 -6.07 0.31
N ALA A 100 -5.19 -6.82 0.90
CA ALA A 100 -6.55 -6.37 1.12
C ALA A 100 -6.59 -5.11 2.01
N ALA A 101 -5.82 -5.10 3.09
CA ALA A 101 -5.73 -3.96 4.00
C ALA A 101 -5.17 -2.70 3.33
N THR A 102 -4.14 -2.81 2.49
CA THR A 102 -3.61 -1.66 1.76
C THR A 102 -4.59 -1.16 0.71
N CYS A 103 -5.27 -2.04 -0.02
CA CYS A 103 -6.38 -1.70 -0.92
C CYS A 103 -7.46 -0.86 -0.20
N PHE A 104 -7.89 -1.32 0.99
CA PHE A 104 -8.85 -0.58 1.81
C PHE A 104 -8.29 0.78 2.22
N CYS A 105 -7.04 0.84 2.70
CA CYS A 105 -6.37 2.09 3.06
C CYS A 105 -6.27 3.06 1.88
N CYS A 106 -6.02 2.59 0.65
CA CYS A 106 -5.98 3.42 -0.55
C CYS A 106 -7.33 4.07 -0.87
N VAL A 107 -8.40 3.27 -0.86
CA VAL A 107 -9.77 3.80 -1.07
C VAL A 107 -10.13 4.77 0.04
N PHE A 108 -9.80 4.43 1.29
CA PHE A 108 -10.06 5.28 2.44
C PHE A 108 -9.27 6.59 2.38
N LEU A 109 -8.02 6.57 1.92
CA LEU A 109 -7.20 7.75 1.71
C LEU A 109 -7.81 8.66 0.63
N ALA A 110 -8.28 8.09 -0.48
CA ALA A 110 -8.97 8.84 -1.53
C ALA A 110 -10.30 9.46 -1.02
N PHE A 111 -11.05 8.72 -0.20
CA PHE A 111 -12.24 9.23 0.48
C PHE A 111 -11.91 10.38 1.43
N ASN A 112 -10.86 10.24 2.25
CA ASN A 112 -10.38 11.29 3.16
C ASN A 112 -10.05 12.58 2.40
N ARG A 113 -9.36 12.49 1.24
CA ARG A 113 -9.05 13.67 0.40
C ARG A 113 -10.27 14.32 -0.20
N THR A 114 -11.17 13.50 -0.74
CA THR A 114 -12.44 13.98 -1.30
C THR A 114 -13.23 14.75 -0.24
N TRP A 115 -13.34 14.19 0.97
CA TRP A 115 -14.07 14.80 2.07
C TRP A 115 -13.44 16.12 2.55
N GLU A 116 -12.11 16.13 2.73
CA GLU A 116 -11.36 17.31 3.16
C GLU A 116 -11.49 18.46 2.15
N LEU A 117 -11.52 18.16 0.85
CA LEU A 117 -11.69 19.16 -0.22
C LEU A 117 -13.13 19.64 -0.39
N MET A 118 -14.13 18.75 -0.24
CA MET A 118 -15.53 19.10 -0.48
C MET A 118 -16.21 19.75 0.73
N ILE A 119 -15.93 19.24 1.94
CA ILE A 119 -16.63 19.65 3.17
C ILE A 119 -15.62 19.81 4.31
N PRO A 120 -14.70 20.81 4.23
CA PRO A 120 -13.66 21.01 5.24
C PRO A 120 -14.21 21.26 6.65
N SER A 121 -15.42 21.81 6.79
CA SER A 121 -16.08 22.03 8.09
C SER A 121 -16.44 20.74 8.82
N LYS A 122 -16.52 19.60 8.13
CA LYS A 122 -16.85 18.28 8.71
C LYS A 122 -15.63 17.36 8.78
N ALA A 123 -14.42 17.90 8.80
CA ALA A 123 -13.19 17.09 8.93
C ALA A 123 -13.09 16.35 10.29
N TYR A 124 -13.85 16.78 11.31
CA TYR A 124 -13.88 16.18 12.64
C TYR A 124 -14.22 14.67 12.65
N ILE A 125 -14.85 14.14 11.59
CA ILE A 125 -15.15 12.70 11.48
C ILE A 125 -13.89 11.83 11.37
N PHE A 126 -12.75 12.43 11.04
CA PHE A 126 -11.44 11.76 10.99
C PHE A 126 -10.60 12.03 12.25
N GLU A 127 -11.14 12.78 13.22
CA GLU A 127 -10.40 13.21 14.41
C GLU A 127 -10.81 12.41 15.65
N GLY A 128 -9.98 12.52 16.70
CA GLY A 128 -10.27 11.98 18.02
C GLY A 128 -10.60 10.48 18.02
N ARG A 129 -11.74 10.12 18.64
CA ARG A 129 -12.17 8.73 18.81
C ARG A 129 -12.58 8.05 17.50
N PHE A 130 -13.10 8.81 16.54
CA PHE A 130 -13.53 8.26 15.25
C PHE A 130 -12.35 7.73 14.43
N MET A 131 -11.15 8.29 14.61
CA MET A 131 -9.95 7.79 13.95
C MET A 131 -9.65 6.32 14.29
N TYR A 132 -9.88 5.90 15.53
CA TYR A 132 -9.67 4.50 15.93
C TYR A 132 -10.65 3.56 15.23
N PHE A 133 -11.90 3.99 15.05
CA PHE A 133 -12.88 3.25 14.24
C PHE A 133 -12.39 3.10 12.80
N TRP A 134 -11.88 4.17 12.19
CA TRP A 134 -11.36 4.11 10.82
C TRP A 134 -10.12 3.23 10.65
N ILE A 135 -9.23 3.15 11.65
CA ILE A 135 -8.08 2.22 11.63
C ILE A 135 -8.52 0.78 11.87
N LEU A 136 -9.57 0.55 12.66
CA LEU A 136 -10.09 -0.78 12.93
C LEU A 136 -10.61 -1.46 11.65
N LEU A 137 -11.24 -0.71 10.73
CA LEU A 137 -11.79 -1.27 9.49
C LEU A 137 -10.76 -2.03 8.62
N PRO A 138 -9.62 -1.43 8.21
CA PRO A 138 -8.61 -2.17 7.45
C PRO A 138 -7.97 -3.30 8.27
N THR A 139 -7.94 -3.22 9.60
CA THR A 139 -7.47 -4.34 10.45
C THR A 139 -8.46 -5.51 10.43
N CYS A 140 -9.77 -5.25 10.51
CA CYS A 140 -10.77 -6.30 10.35
C CYS A 140 -10.72 -6.92 8.95
N TYR A 141 -10.49 -6.09 7.92
CA TYR A 141 -10.36 -6.54 6.54
C TYR A 141 -9.12 -7.42 6.33
N PHE A 142 -7.98 -7.04 6.93
CA PHE A 142 -6.77 -7.88 7.03
C PHE A 142 -7.11 -9.25 7.62
N MET A 143 -7.75 -9.29 8.79
CA MET A 143 -8.07 -10.54 9.48
C MET A 143 -8.98 -11.44 8.64
N PHE A 144 -9.98 -10.86 7.97
CA PHE A 144 -10.87 -11.62 7.09
C PHE A 144 -10.07 -12.33 5.97
N PHE A 145 -9.25 -11.60 5.24
CA PHE A 145 -8.46 -12.16 4.14
C PHE A 145 -7.34 -13.10 4.60
N THR A 146 -6.77 -12.91 5.79
CA THR A 146 -5.73 -13.82 6.30
C THR A 146 -6.29 -15.15 6.79
N PHE A 147 -7.46 -15.18 7.43
CA PHE A 147 -7.96 -16.41 8.05
C PHE A 147 -9.00 -17.17 7.24
N PHE A 148 -9.72 -16.49 6.34
CA PHE A 148 -10.86 -17.10 5.63
C PHE A 148 -10.65 -17.24 4.12
N GLU A 149 -9.62 -16.60 3.56
CA GLU A 149 -9.36 -16.63 2.13
C GLU A 149 -8.17 -17.53 1.74
N ARG A 150 -8.02 -17.76 0.44
CA ARG A 150 -6.96 -18.61 -0.13
C ARG A 150 -5.62 -17.89 -0.18
N PRO A 151 -4.50 -18.56 0.14
CA PRO A 151 -3.17 -17.94 0.16
C PRO A 151 -2.65 -17.60 -1.23
N LEU A 152 -1.79 -16.59 -1.29
CA LEU A 152 -0.89 -16.33 -2.41
C LEU A 152 0.42 -17.09 -2.21
N LEU A 153 0.75 -18.00 -3.13
CA LEU A 153 1.92 -18.87 -3.04
C LEU A 153 2.93 -18.52 -4.11
N TYR A 154 4.20 -18.33 -3.72
CA TYR A 154 5.25 -18.01 -4.67
C TYR A 154 5.63 -19.22 -5.53
N ASP A 155 5.72 -19.02 -6.84
CA ASP A 155 6.16 -20.03 -7.79
C ASP A 155 7.42 -19.55 -8.54
N PRO A 156 8.59 -20.17 -8.29
CA PRO A 156 9.85 -19.76 -8.90
C PRO A 156 9.95 -20.07 -10.41
N ARG A 157 9.02 -20.85 -10.97
CA ARG A 157 8.95 -21.17 -12.41
C ARG A 157 8.28 -20.04 -13.19
N LEU A 158 7.41 -19.28 -12.52
CA LEU A 158 6.68 -18.14 -13.10
C LEU A 158 7.10 -16.80 -12.49
N HIS A 159 8.02 -16.82 -11.52
CA HIS A 159 8.60 -15.65 -10.88
C HIS A 159 7.56 -14.75 -10.19
N THR A 160 6.45 -15.32 -9.71
CA THR A 160 5.33 -14.56 -9.16
C THR A 160 4.56 -15.37 -8.13
N PHE A 161 3.64 -14.71 -7.42
CA PHE A 161 2.68 -15.35 -6.53
C PHE A 161 1.39 -15.71 -7.25
N LEU A 162 0.86 -16.89 -6.95
CA LEU A 162 -0.31 -17.48 -7.57
C LEU A 162 -1.20 -18.10 -6.49
N PHE A 163 -2.51 -18.21 -6.76
CA PHE A 163 -3.41 -18.95 -5.88
C PHE A 163 -3.27 -20.48 -6.05
N ASP A 164 -2.85 -20.93 -7.24
CA ASP A 164 -2.55 -22.33 -7.54
C ASP A 164 -1.10 -22.65 -7.16
N PRO A 165 -0.84 -23.64 -6.28
CA PRO A 165 0.52 -24.07 -5.91
C PRO A 165 1.28 -24.78 -7.04
N ARG A 166 0.63 -25.08 -8.17
CA ARG A 166 1.15 -25.80 -9.34
C ARG A 166 1.90 -27.09 -8.95
N THR A 167 1.27 -27.85 -8.07
CA THR A 167 1.61 -29.24 -7.72
C THR A 167 1.12 -30.19 -8.81
N ASN A 168 1.62 -31.43 -8.82
CA ASN A 168 1.14 -32.43 -9.78
C ASN A 168 -0.38 -32.71 -9.65
N ILE A 169 -0.92 -32.59 -8.44
CA ILE A 169 -2.36 -32.71 -8.19
C ILE A 169 -3.11 -31.47 -8.68
N SER A 170 -2.60 -30.27 -8.37
CA SER A 170 -3.32 -29.03 -8.71
C SER A 170 -3.40 -28.79 -10.21
N GLN A 171 -2.40 -29.23 -10.98
CA GLN A 171 -2.41 -29.17 -12.45
C GLN A 171 -3.45 -30.10 -13.11
N GLN A 172 -3.93 -31.12 -12.39
CA GLN A 172 -4.98 -32.03 -12.87
C GLN A 172 -6.39 -31.61 -12.44
N LEU A 173 -6.48 -30.62 -11.55
CA LEU A 173 -7.74 -30.07 -11.07
C LEU A 173 -8.18 -28.90 -11.95
N ASP A 174 -9.47 -28.59 -11.93
CA ASP A 174 -10.01 -27.40 -12.59
C ASP A 174 -9.32 -26.14 -12.00
N PRO A 175 -8.68 -25.28 -12.82
CA PRO A 175 -8.04 -24.04 -12.36
C PRO A 175 -8.97 -23.12 -11.57
N HIS A 176 -10.28 -23.14 -11.84
CA HIS A 176 -11.27 -22.34 -11.10
C HIS A 176 -11.37 -22.75 -9.62
N ILE A 177 -10.96 -23.97 -9.26
CA ILE A 177 -10.90 -24.42 -7.88
C ILE A 177 -9.92 -23.59 -7.06
N TYR A 178 -8.91 -22.95 -7.67
CA TYR A 178 -7.95 -22.07 -6.99
C TYR A 178 -8.29 -20.58 -7.11
N ALA A 179 -9.22 -20.18 -7.98
CA ALA A 179 -9.61 -18.78 -8.16
C ALA A 179 -10.20 -18.14 -6.89
N ASN A 180 -9.64 -17.01 -6.44
CA ASN A 180 -10.10 -16.33 -5.23
C ASN A 180 -11.12 -15.23 -5.59
N LEU A 181 -12.42 -15.56 -5.53
CA LEU A 181 -13.51 -14.64 -5.86
C LEU A 181 -13.52 -13.39 -4.96
N PRO A 182 -13.37 -13.49 -3.62
CA PRO A 182 -13.26 -12.31 -2.75
C PRO A 182 -12.11 -11.37 -3.10
N HIS A 183 -10.94 -11.91 -3.49
CA HIS A 183 -9.83 -11.10 -4.02
C HIS A 183 -10.19 -10.37 -5.31
N THR A 184 -10.84 -11.06 -6.25
CA THR A 184 -11.31 -10.44 -7.49
C THR A 184 -12.31 -9.31 -7.19
N ILE A 185 -13.28 -9.55 -6.30
CA ILE A 185 -14.25 -8.54 -5.88
C ILE A 185 -13.54 -7.34 -5.23
N ASN A 186 -12.58 -7.56 -4.33
CA ASN A 186 -11.76 -6.49 -3.74
C ASN A 186 -11.11 -5.63 -4.82
N ASN A 187 -10.39 -6.24 -5.75
CA ASN A 187 -9.67 -5.50 -6.79
C ASN A 187 -10.64 -4.74 -7.71
N SER A 188 -11.78 -5.33 -8.08
CA SER A 188 -12.82 -4.65 -8.85
C SER A 188 -13.43 -3.45 -8.11
N ILE A 189 -13.72 -3.58 -6.81
CA ILE A 189 -14.23 -2.47 -6.00
C ILE A 189 -13.21 -1.34 -5.92
N VAL A 190 -11.94 -1.66 -5.67
CA VAL A 190 -10.86 -0.66 -5.64
C VAL A 190 -10.78 0.10 -6.95
N ILE A 191 -10.80 -0.61 -8.09
CA ILE A 191 -10.80 0.00 -9.43
C ILE A 191 -11.98 0.98 -9.59
N VAL A 192 -13.21 0.54 -9.28
CA VAL A 192 -14.42 1.38 -9.41
C VAL A 192 -14.36 2.59 -8.48
N CYS A 193 -13.98 2.40 -7.22
CA CYS A 193 -13.86 3.48 -6.24
C CYS A 193 -12.82 4.52 -6.68
N LEU A 194 -11.64 4.09 -7.15
CA LEU A 194 -10.59 5.02 -7.57
C LEU A 194 -10.96 5.76 -8.87
N LEU A 195 -11.61 5.10 -9.82
CA LEU A 195 -12.17 5.76 -11.01
C LEU A 195 -13.22 6.82 -10.66
N ALA A 196 -13.98 6.63 -9.57
CA ALA A 196 -14.93 7.61 -9.09
C ALA A 196 -14.26 8.77 -8.33
N PHE A 197 -13.35 8.47 -7.39
CA PHE A 197 -12.74 9.49 -6.54
C PHE A 197 -11.76 10.39 -7.29
N TYR A 198 -11.01 9.89 -8.28
CA TYR A 198 -9.99 10.67 -8.98
C TYR A 198 -10.54 11.92 -9.67
N PRO A 199 -11.58 11.80 -10.53
CA PRO A 199 -12.22 12.97 -11.12
C PRO A 199 -12.74 13.95 -10.07
N ILE A 200 -13.29 13.47 -8.96
CA ILE A 200 -13.84 14.31 -7.89
C ILE A 200 -12.72 15.09 -7.18
N ILE A 201 -11.59 14.45 -6.86
CA ILE A 201 -10.42 15.11 -6.25
C ILE A 201 -9.86 16.17 -7.21
N CYS A 202 -9.68 15.83 -8.49
CA CYS A 202 -9.19 16.76 -9.49
C CYS A 202 -10.13 17.97 -9.69
N ALA A 203 -11.43 17.72 -9.82
CA ALA A 203 -12.43 18.76 -10.01
C ALA A 203 -12.56 19.67 -8.79
N SER A 204 -12.59 19.10 -7.58
CA SER A 204 -12.67 19.87 -6.33
C SER A 204 -11.41 20.72 -6.12
N LEU A 205 -10.22 20.19 -6.41
CA LEU A 205 -8.98 20.95 -6.35
C LEU A 205 -8.98 22.09 -7.38
N ALA A 206 -9.36 21.82 -8.62
CA ALA A 206 -9.45 22.83 -9.68
C ALA A 206 -10.47 23.93 -9.33
N TYR A 207 -11.61 23.56 -8.75
CA TYR A 207 -12.63 24.50 -8.28
C TYR A 207 -12.08 25.44 -7.20
N GLN A 208 -11.37 24.90 -6.20
CA GLN A 208 -10.76 25.72 -5.14
C GLN A 208 -9.65 26.65 -5.69
N ILE A 209 -8.89 26.20 -6.68
CA ILE A 209 -7.90 27.04 -7.37
C ILE A 209 -8.58 28.18 -8.11
N LYS A 210 -9.61 27.87 -8.92
CA LYS A 210 -10.34 28.87 -9.71
C LYS A 210 -11.02 29.95 -8.85
N ARG A 211 -11.47 29.60 -7.64
CA ARG A 211 -12.12 30.55 -6.72
C ARG A 211 -11.12 31.43 -5.93
N ASN A 212 -9.84 31.44 -6.30
CA ASN A 212 -8.75 32.06 -5.53
C ASN A 212 -8.69 31.58 -4.05
N GLN A 213 -9.28 30.41 -3.76
CA GLN A 213 -9.19 29.78 -2.44
C GLN A 213 -7.95 28.87 -2.34
N ALA A 214 -7.15 28.74 -3.41
CA ALA A 214 -5.88 28.03 -3.38
C ALA A 214 -4.87 28.57 -2.36
N SER A 215 -5.00 29.83 -1.94
CA SER A 215 -4.21 30.42 -0.85
C SER A 215 -4.65 29.93 0.54
N ARG A 216 -5.90 29.43 0.68
CA ARG A 216 -6.42 28.83 1.91
C ARG A 216 -5.98 27.36 2.08
N ILE A 217 -5.67 26.66 1.01
CA ILE A 217 -5.12 25.30 1.08
C ILE A 217 -3.64 25.38 1.41
N SER A 218 -3.25 24.80 2.55
CA SER A 218 -1.84 24.75 2.95
C SER A 218 -0.99 24.02 1.90
N THR A 219 0.26 24.45 1.71
CA THR A 219 1.22 23.77 0.82
C THR A 219 1.37 22.29 1.19
N MET A 220 1.35 21.98 2.49
CA MET A 220 1.43 20.62 3.00
C MET A 220 0.21 19.78 2.57
N THR A 221 -1.00 20.33 2.66
CA THR A 221 -2.22 19.64 2.19
C THR A 221 -2.15 19.33 0.69
N LYS A 222 -1.64 20.26 -0.14
CA LYS A 222 -1.44 20.00 -1.58
C LYS A 222 -0.45 18.86 -1.84
N GLN A 223 0.69 18.86 -1.14
CA GLN A 223 1.67 17.77 -1.22
C GLN A 223 1.05 16.43 -0.81
N ILE A 224 0.23 16.46 0.25
CA ILE A 224 -0.46 15.29 0.77
C ILE A 224 -1.52 14.73 -0.19
N ILE A 225 -2.23 15.60 -0.92
CA ILE A 225 -3.15 15.19 -1.98
C ILE A 225 -2.38 14.54 -3.13
N LEU A 226 -1.34 15.20 -3.64
CA LEU A 226 -0.56 14.70 -4.78
C LEU A 226 0.09 13.34 -4.49
N GLN A 227 0.74 13.17 -3.32
CA GLN A 227 1.31 11.87 -2.94
C GLN A 227 0.24 10.77 -2.88
N SER A 228 -0.95 11.06 -2.34
CA SER A 228 -2.03 10.06 -2.27
C SER A 228 -2.56 9.68 -3.65
N MET A 229 -2.64 10.62 -4.59
CA MET A 229 -3.03 10.33 -5.97
C MET A 229 -1.99 9.49 -6.72
N VAL A 230 -0.71 9.64 -6.43
CA VAL A 230 0.31 8.76 -7.02
C VAL A 230 0.19 7.35 -6.44
N ILE A 231 0.12 7.23 -5.10
CA ILE A 231 0.05 5.94 -4.40
C ILE A 231 -1.19 5.14 -4.78
N CYS A 232 -2.37 5.77 -4.78
CA CYS A 232 -3.60 5.10 -5.19
C CYS A 232 -3.58 4.75 -6.70
N GLY A 233 -2.83 5.50 -7.51
CA GLY A 233 -2.73 5.26 -8.95
C GLY A 233 -1.93 4.00 -9.24
N CYS A 234 -0.85 3.78 -8.49
CA CYS A 234 -0.10 2.52 -8.52
C CYS A 234 -0.98 1.34 -8.13
N HIS A 235 -1.76 1.47 -7.05
CA HIS A 235 -2.68 0.40 -6.61
C HIS A 235 -3.77 0.10 -7.64
N PHE A 236 -4.31 1.11 -8.33
CA PHE A 236 -5.22 0.91 -9.46
C PHE A 236 -4.60 0.03 -10.55
N VAL A 237 -3.37 0.36 -10.96
CA VAL A 237 -2.64 -0.42 -11.97
C VAL A 237 -2.40 -1.85 -11.49
N GLY A 238 -1.99 -2.04 -10.24
CA GLY A 238 -1.80 -3.37 -9.66
C GLY A 238 -3.07 -4.21 -9.63
N CYS A 239 -4.18 -3.64 -9.18
CA CYS A 239 -5.49 -4.30 -9.16
C CYS A 239 -5.90 -4.73 -10.58
N PHE A 240 -5.71 -3.85 -11.57
CA PHE A 240 -6.02 -4.15 -12.96
C PHE A 240 -5.13 -5.28 -13.52
N LEU A 241 -3.81 -5.20 -13.31
CA LEU A 241 -2.88 -6.22 -13.78
C LEU A 241 -3.19 -7.59 -13.19
N TYR A 242 -3.50 -7.68 -11.89
CA TYR A 242 -3.85 -8.95 -11.25
C TYR A 242 -5.15 -9.54 -11.80
N VAL A 243 -6.20 -8.73 -11.94
CA VAL A 243 -7.47 -9.21 -12.53
C VAL A 243 -7.24 -9.66 -13.98
N TYR A 244 -6.48 -8.90 -14.76
CA TYR A 244 -6.18 -9.24 -16.14
C TYR A 244 -5.41 -10.56 -16.26
N THR A 245 -4.31 -10.71 -15.52
CA THR A 245 -3.48 -11.93 -15.54
C THR A 245 -4.18 -13.16 -14.98
N GLN A 246 -5.21 -12.98 -14.13
CA GLN A 246 -6.01 -14.08 -13.59
C GLN A 246 -7.01 -14.66 -14.61
N TYR A 247 -7.52 -13.86 -15.53
CA TYR A 247 -8.57 -14.28 -16.49
C TYR A 247 -8.10 -14.40 -17.94
N PHE A 248 -6.97 -13.81 -18.29
CA PHE A 248 -6.44 -13.83 -19.65
C PHE A 248 -5.06 -14.50 -19.68
N PRO A 249 -4.78 -15.33 -20.70
CA PRO A 249 -3.46 -15.91 -20.88
C PRO A 249 -2.45 -14.80 -21.16
N VAL A 250 -1.39 -14.75 -20.37
CA VAL A 250 -0.32 -13.77 -20.52
C VAL A 250 1.05 -14.43 -20.73
N PRO A 251 1.95 -13.83 -21.53
CA PRO A 251 3.33 -14.30 -21.64
C PRO A 251 4.07 -14.27 -20.30
N SER A 252 5.08 -15.11 -20.10
CA SER A 252 5.84 -15.21 -18.85
C SER A 252 6.51 -13.90 -18.40
N ILE A 253 6.77 -12.94 -19.31
CA ILE A 253 7.28 -11.62 -18.92
C ILE A 253 6.24 -10.81 -18.12
N PHE A 254 4.95 -11.00 -18.37
CA PHE A 254 3.89 -10.28 -17.67
C PHE A 254 3.77 -10.70 -16.20
N THR A 255 4.12 -11.94 -15.85
CA THR A 255 4.09 -12.38 -14.45
C THR A 255 5.21 -11.71 -13.64
N ILE A 256 6.39 -11.54 -14.24
CA ILE A 256 7.50 -10.78 -13.66
C ILE A 256 7.08 -9.31 -13.47
N ILE A 257 6.51 -8.69 -14.51
CA ILE A 257 6.03 -7.31 -14.45
C ILE A 257 4.94 -7.14 -13.37
N SER A 258 4.05 -8.12 -13.22
CA SER A 258 2.99 -8.09 -12.21
C SER A 258 3.58 -8.16 -10.80
N ASN A 259 4.57 -9.02 -10.56
CA ASN A 259 5.25 -9.06 -9.26
C ASN A 259 6.06 -7.78 -8.98
N LEU A 260 6.73 -7.21 -10.00
CA LEU A 260 7.40 -5.91 -9.89
C LEU A 260 6.42 -4.78 -9.57
N ALA A 261 5.24 -4.79 -10.19
CA ALA A 261 4.17 -3.84 -9.90
C ALA A 261 3.67 -4.01 -8.46
N TRP A 262 3.56 -5.24 -7.96
CA TRP A 262 3.20 -5.50 -6.58
C TRP A 262 4.25 -4.96 -5.59
N ILE A 263 5.54 -5.24 -5.82
CA ILE A 263 6.63 -4.64 -5.02
C ILE A 263 6.55 -3.11 -5.11
N GLY A 264 6.31 -2.57 -6.30
CA GLY A 264 6.12 -1.13 -6.52
C GLY A 264 4.98 -0.53 -5.71
N ASN A 265 3.83 -1.21 -5.62
CA ASN A 265 2.67 -0.71 -4.86
C ASN A 265 2.98 -0.45 -3.39
N HIS A 266 3.78 -1.33 -2.77
CA HIS A 266 4.18 -1.21 -1.37
C HIS A 266 5.49 -0.44 -1.18
N GLY A 267 6.36 -0.37 -2.19
CA GLY A 267 7.67 0.27 -2.11
C GLY A 267 7.71 1.73 -2.56
N LEU A 268 6.92 2.10 -3.58
CA LEU A 268 6.88 3.46 -4.10
C LEU A 268 6.42 4.53 -3.10
N PRO A 269 5.49 4.27 -2.15
CA PRO A 269 5.06 5.31 -1.21
C PRO A 269 6.22 6.00 -0.47
N GLY A 270 7.24 5.25 -0.04
CA GLY A 270 8.44 5.83 0.58
C GLY A 270 9.18 6.83 -0.33
N ILE A 271 9.35 6.49 -1.61
CA ILE A 271 9.98 7.35 -2.62
C ILE A 271 9.10 8.58 -2.89
N VAL A 272 7.78 8.38 -2.99
CA VAL A 272 6.79 9.45 -3.19
C VAL A 272 6.81 10.43 -2.02
N TYR A 273 6.93 9.96 -0.78
CA TYR A 273 7.02 10.82 0.40
C TYR A 273 8.29 11.66 0.41
N LEU A 274 9.45 11.08 0.08
CA LEU A 274 10.71 11.83 0.01
C LEU A 274 10.75 12.83 -1.15
N SER A 275 10.12 12.50 -2.28
CA SER A 275 10.14 13.35 -3.47
C SER A 275 9.11 14.49 -3.39
N LEU A 276 7.86 14.18 -3.05
CA LEU A 276 6.72 15.11 -3.14
C LEU A 276 6.41 15.84 -1.83
N ASN A 277 6.81 15.30 -0.67
CA ASN A 277 6.49 15.89 0.62
C ASN A 277 7.72 16.55 1.25
N LYS A 278 7.86 17.87 1.03
CA LYS A 278 9.00 18.64 1.54
C LYS A 278 9.11 18.55 3.07
N THR A 279 7.97 18.53 3.77
CA THR A 279 7.94 18.42 5.23
C THR A 279 8.51 17.10 5.73
N ILE A 280 8.10 15.97 5.11
CA ILE A 280 8.66 14.65 5.44
C ILE A 280 10.14 14.62 5.09
N ARG A 281 10.53 15.02 3.87
CA ARG A 281 11.94 15.03 3.43
C ARG A 281 12.84 15.81 4.36
N CYS A 282 12.49 17.04 4.73
CA CYS A 282 13.30 17.85 5.65
C CYS A 282 13.45 17.20 7.02
N ARG A 283 12.39 16.59 7.55
CA ARG A 283 12.44 15.88 8.84
C ARG A 283 13.23 14.58 8.77
N VAL A 284 13.20 13.86 7.65
CA VAL A 284 14.04 12.68 7.41
C VAL A 284 15.51 13.08 7.30
N LEU A 285 15.84 14.14 6.55
CA LEU A 285 17.21 14.66 6.50
C LEU A 285 17.71 15.11 7.87
N ALA A 286 16.84 15.71 8.69
CA ALA A 286 17.15 16.06 10.07
C ALA A 286 17.35 14.81 10.97
N LEU A 287 16.57 13.75 10.75
CA LEU A 287 16.74 12.47 11.47
C LEU A 287 18.13 11.88 11.26
N PHE A 288 18.68 12.02 10.05
CA PHE A 288 20.04 11.57 9.70
C PHE A 288 21.13 12.61 10.03
N GLY A 289 20.80 13.75 10.66
CA GLY A 289 21.76 14.79 11.02
C GLY A 289 22.28 15.63 9.83
N ILE A 290 21.69 15.48 8.64
CA ILE A 290 22.10 16.18 7.40
C ILE A 290 21.58 17.63 7.39
N GLN A 291 20.46 17.92 8.06
CA GLN A 291 19.89 19.27 8.20
C GLN A 291 19.56 19.60 9.66
N ARG A 292 19.82 20.84 10.10
CA ARG A 292 19.33 21.34 11.39
C ARG A 292 17.83 21.63 11.28
N THR A 293 17.04 21.17 12.26
CA THR A 293 15.61 21.44 12.31
C THR A 293 15.39 22.92 12.64
N GLU A 294 14.94 23.74 11.68
CA GLU A 294 14.38 25.04 12.02
C GLU A 294 13.05 24.80 12.75
N VAL A 295 13.09 24.90 14.08
CA VAL A 295 11.88 24.98 14.89
C VAL A 295 11.28 26.37 14.66
N SER A 296 10.46 26.52 13.62
CA SER A 296 9.58 27.70 13.55
C SER A 296 8.65 27.65 14.77
N LYS A 297 8.89 28.56 15.72
CA LYS A 297 7.97 28.85 16.82
C LYS A 297 6.63 29.25 16.20
N ILE A 298 5.65 28.36 16.25
CA ILE A 298 4.25 28.72 15.98
C ILE A 298 3.82 29.60 17.15
N VAL A 299 3.90 30.91 16.98
CA VAL A 299 3.33 31.88 17.92
C VAL A 299 1.81 31.77 17.79
N ILE A 300 1.18 31.08 18.73
CA ILE A 300 -0.27 31.13 18.93
C ILE A 300 -0.56 32.54 19.46
N LYS A 301 -1.08 33.43 18.61
CA LYS A 301 -1.62 34.72 19.07
C LYS A 301 -2.91 34.42 19.85
N PRO A 302 -3.02 34.78 21.13
CA PRO A 302 -4.29 34.70 21.84
C PRO A 302 -5.24 35.73 21.25
N HIS A 303 -6.41 35.29 20.80
CA HIS A 303 -7.54 36.18 20.51
C HIS A 303 -8.07 36.75 21.82
N THR A 304 -7.57 37.91 22.23
CA THR A 304 -8.24 38.73 23.25
C THR A 304 -9.41 39.45 22.60
N HIS A 305 -10.61 38.97 22.82
CA HIS A 305 -11.84 39.73 22.58
C HIS A 305 -11.90 40.88 23.59
N SER A 306 -11.71 42.10 23.11
CA SER A 306 -12.03 43.32 23.84
C SER A 306 -13.55 43.49 23.86
N PHE A 307 -14.17 43.29 25.02
CA PHE A 307 -15.52 43.79 25.30
C PHE A 307 -15.43 45.30 25.49
N GLY A 308 -16.02 46.06 24.57
CA GLY A 308 -16.28 47.48 24.74
C GLY A 308 -17.70 47.68 25.27
N HIS A 309 -17.81 48.32 26.43
CA HIS A 309 -19.01 49.03 26.87
C HIS A 309 -18.65 50.51 26.98
N PRO A 310 -19.54 51.40 26.54
CA PRO A 310 -20.06 52.42 27.45
C PRO A 310 -21.42 52.04 28.02
#